data_AF-A0A9E4GIN8-F1
#
_entry.id   AF-A0A9E4GIN8-F1
#
_cell.length_a   1.000
_cell.length_b   1.000
_cell.length_c   1.000
_cell.angle_alpha   90.00
_cell.angle_beta   90.00
_cell.angle_gamma   90.00
#
_symmetry.space_group_name_H-M   'P 1'
#
loop_
_entity.id
_entity.type
_entity.pdbx_description
1 polymer ?
#
loop_
_entity_poly.entity_id
_entity_poly.type
_entity_poly.pdbx_seq_one_letter_code
_entity_poly.pdbx_strand_id
1 'polypeptide(L)'
;MARTIMNRLAVLKNAQTLSLVPATRPERRHQLTGGRGGQYAVDLVHPHRLIFVPRHKPLPRRTGGGLDTDRVTAITILEVIDYH
;
A
#
# COMPACT_ATOMS: atom_id res chain seq x y z
N MET A 1 16.12 -9.87 0.26
CA MET A 1 15.24 -8.96 1.03
C MET A 1 15.48 -7.48 0.69
N ALA A 2 16.64 -6.90 1.00
CA ALA A 2 16.90 -5.46 0.80
C ALA A 2 16.57 -4.95 -0.62
N ARG A 3 17.01 -5.66 -1.66
CA ARG A 3 16.69 -5.33 -3.06
C ARG A 3 15.18 -5.28 -3.33
N THR A 4 14.41 -6.23 -2.79
CA THR A 4 12.96 -6.26 -2.95
C THR A 4 12.31 -5.06 -2.27
N ILE A 5 12.76 -4.70 -1.06
CA ILE A 5 12.27 -3.51 -0.35
C ILE A 5 12.55 -2.26 -1.19
N MET A 6 13.78 -2.08 -1.66
CA MET A 6 14.15 -0.93 -2.51
C MET A 6 13.29 -0.85 -3.78
N ASN A 7 13.03 -1.99 -4.43
CA ASN A 7 12.16 -2.03 -5.60
C ASN A 7 10.72 -1.60 -5.26
N ARG A 8 10.15 -2.07 -4.14
CA ARG A 8 8.79 -1.65 -3.72
C ARG A 8 8.73 -0.18 -3.36
N LEU A 9 9.74 0.34 -2.67
CA LEU A 9 9.83 1.76 -2.37
C LEU A 9 9.93 2.60 -3.66
N ALA A 10 10.66 2.12 -4.68
CA ALA A 10 10.73 2.79 -5.97
C ALA A 10 9.37 2.82 -6.68
N VAL A 11 8.64 1.69 -6.71
CA VAL A 11 7.29 1.66 -7.28
C VAL A 11 6.34 2.62 -6.54
N LEU A 12 6.33 2.55 -5.20
CA LEU A 12 5.48 3.40 -4.36
C LEU A 12 5.81 4.89 -4.52
N LYS A 13 7.09 5.25 -4.69
CA LYS A 13 7.54 6.63 -4.87
C LYS A 13 7.22 7.19 -6.26
N ASN A 14 7.25 6.34 -7.30
CA ASN A 14 7.02 6.76 -8.68
C ASN A 14 5.53 6.77 -9.07
N ALA A 15 4.67 6.06 -8.35
CA ALA A 15 3.23 6.08 -8.58
C ALA A 15 2.64 7.44 -8.17
N GLN A 16 2.01 8.15 -9.11
CA GLN A 16 1.38 9.46 -8.84
C GLN A 16 0.22 9.33 -7.85
N THR A 17 -0.47 8.20 -7.88
CA THR A 17 -1.60 7.88 -7.02
C THR A 17 -1.48 6.43 -6.57
N LEU A 18 -2.11 6.10 -5.44
CA LEU A 18 -2.12 4.73 -4.93
C LEU A 18 -2.71 3.77 -5.97
N SER A 19 -3.69 4.19 -6.78
CA SER A 19 -4.34 3.36 -7.81
C SER A 19 -3.38 2.83 -8.87
N LEU A 20 -2.30 3.56 -9.17
CA LEU A 20 -1.26 3.17 -10.13
C LEU A 20 -0.28 2.11 -9.60
N VAL A 21 -0.26 1.85 -8.30
CA VAL A 21 0.54 0.76 -7.73
C VAL A 21 -0.11 -0.59 -8.11
N PRO A 22 0.59 -1.54 -8.75
CA PRO A 22 -0.02 -2.77 -9.23
C PRO A 22 -0.72 -3.58 -8.13
N ALA A 23 -1.97 -4.02 -8.38
CA ALA A 23 -2.74 -4.90 -7.49
C ALA A 23 -2.38 -6.39 -7.67
N THR A 24 -1.59 -6.70 -8.70
CA THR A 24 -1.10 -8.03 -9.05
C THR A 24 0.36 -8.19 -8.66
N ARG A 25 0.82 -9.45 -8.60
CA ARG A 25 2.24 -9.74 -8.34
C ARG A 25 3.13 -9.09 -9.43
N PRO A 26 4.36 -8.67 -9.07
CA PRO A 26 5.03 -8.94 -7.80
C PRO A 26 4.73 -7.95 -6.66
N GLU A 27 4.16 -6.76 -6.92
CA GLU A 27 3.82 -5.77 -5.88
C GLU A 27 2.58 -6.17 -5.08
N ARG A 28 1.53 -6.58 -5.77
CA ARG A 28 0.25 -7.01 -5.20
C ARG A 28 -0.28 -6.05 -4.13
N ARG A 29 -0.49 -4.78 -4.48
CA ARG A 29 -1.14 -3.81 -3.60
C ARG A 29 -2.54 -4.28 -3.23
N HIS A 30 -2.80 -4.43 -1.94
CA HIS A 30 -4.14 -4.76 -1.44
C HIS A 30 -4.40 -4.07 -0.10
N GLN A 31 -5.69 -3.82 0.18
CA GLN A 31 -6.14 -3.29 1.45
C GLN A 31 -6.15 -4.41 2.49
N LEU A 32 -5.79 -4.08 3.73
CA LEU A 32 -5.92 -4.97 4.87
C LEU A 32 -7.30 -4.85 5.51
N THR A 33 -7.75 -5.94 6.11
CA THR A 33 -9.07 -6.08 6.73
C THR A 33 -8.96 -6.32 8.24
N GLY A 34 -10.09 -6.41 8.93
CA GLY A 34 -10.15 -6.60 10.39
C GLY A 34 -9.54 -5.43 11.16
N GLY A 35 -8.79 -5.73 12.23
CA GLY A 35 -8.13 -4.72 13.08
C GLY A 35 -7.08 -3.85 12.37
N ARG A 36 -6.75 -4.16 11.10
CA ARG A 36 -5.84 -3.38 10.25
C ARG A 36 -6.56 -2.60 9.15
N GLY A 37 -7.88 -2.42 9.29
CA GLY A 37 -8.70 -1.66 8.34
C GLY A 37 -8.11 -0.28 8.04
N GLY A 38 -8.02 0.05 6.74
CA GLY A 38 -7.45 1.33 6.26
C GLY A 38 -5.94 1.30 6.01
N GLN A 39 -5.25 0.23 6.38
CA GLN A 39 -3.87 -0.03 5.99
C GLN A 39 -3.82 -0.79 4.66
N TYR A 40 -2.68 -0.71 3.98
CA TYR A 40 -2.40 -1.37 2.70
C TYR A 40 -1.05 -2.08 2.78
N ALA A 41 -0.89 -3.10 1.94
CA ALA A 41 0.34 -3.86 1.84
C ALA A 41 0.77 -4.09 0.40
N VAL A 42 2.08 -4.22 0.20
CA VAL A 42 2.69 -4.82 -1.00
C VAL A 42 3.57 -6.00 -0.60
N ASP A 43 3.63 -7.02 -1.46
CA ASP A 43 4.39 -8.24 -1.25
C ASP A 43 5.91 -7.95 -1.33
N LEU A 44 6.68 -8.52 -0.39
CA LEU A 44 8.14 -8.59 -0.45
C LEU A 44 8.58 -10.01 -0.84
N VAL A 45 9.69 -10.50 -0.27
CA VAL A 45 10.05 -11.93 -0.35
C VAL A 45 9.08 -12.67 0.56
N HIS A 46 8.32 -13.61 0.00
CA HIS A 46 7.38 -14.40 0.77
C HIS A 46 8.06 -14.99 2.01
N PRO A 47 7.44 -14.88 3.20
CA PRO A 47 6.07 -14.40 3.47
C PRO A 47 5.91 -12.90 3.82
N HIS A 48 6.97 -12.11 3.72
CA HIS A 48 6.98 -10.73 4.23
C HIS A 48 6.19 -9.75 3.37
N ARG A 49 5.67 -8.70 4.02
CA ARG A 49 4.99 -7.55 3.38
C ARG A 49 5.46 -6.22 3.93
N LEU A 50 5.42 -5.19 3.08
CA LEU A 50 5.62 -3.81 3.48
C LEU A 50 4.25 -3.16 3.69
N ILE A 51 4.00 -2.66 4.89
CA ILE A 51 2.71 -2.08 5.30
C ILE A 51 2.78 -0.56 5.31
N PHE A 52 1.71 0.08 4.86
CA PHE A 52 1.60 1.53 4.82
C PHE A 52 0.15 2.01 4.93
N VAL A 53 -0.03 3.30 5.18
CA VAL A 53 -1.34 3.97 5.23
C VAL A 53 -1.39 5.18 4.30
N PRO A 54 -2.55 5.52 3.72
CA PRO A 54 -2.76 6.80 3.03
C PRO A 54 -2.54 7.97 3.99
N ARG A 55 -1.86 9.03 3.53
CA ARG A 55 -1.52 10.21 4.32
C ARG A 55 -2.24 11.45 3.79
N HIS A 56 -3.55 11.53 4.06
CA HIS A 56 -4.42 12.65 3.66
C HIS A 56 -5.31 13.10 4.81
N LYS A 57 -5.69 14.39 4.81
CA LYS A 57 -6.65 14.98 5.76
C LYS A 57 -7.58 15.95 5.02
N PRO A 58 -8.87 15.61 4.80
CA PRO A 58 -9.50 14.30 5.06
C PRO A 58 -8.97 13.21 4.12
N LEU A 59 -9.18 11.93 4.47
CA LEU A 59 -8.94 10.83 3.53
C LEU A 59 -9.90 10.95 2.34
N PRO A 60 -9.42 10.79 1.09
CA PRO A 60 -10.28 10.82 -0.08
C PRO A 60 -11.18 9.59 -0.09
N ARG A 61 -12.48 9.79 -0.26
CA ARG A 61 -13.48 8.72 -0.25
C ARG A 61 -14.32 8.77 -1.53
N ARG A 62 -14.75 7.59 -2.00
CA ARG A 62 -15.70 7.48 -3.12
C ARG A 62 -17.12 7.72 -2.64
N THR A 63 -18.02 8.06 -3.55
CA THR A 63 -19.44 8.40 -3.28
C THR A 63 -20.25 7.24 -2.68
N GLY A 64 -19.72 6.01 -2.65
CA GLY A 64 -20.33 4.84 -1.97
C GLY A 64 -19.56 4.36 -0.73
N GLY A 65 -18.63 5.16 -0.22
CA GLY A 65 -17.69 4.75 0.83
C GLY A 65 -16.41 4.13 0.26
N GLY A 66 -15.55 3.65 1.16
CA GLY A 66 -14.20 3.19 0.81
C GLY A 66 -13.25 4.33 0.45
N LEU A 67 -11.96 4.00 0.36
CA LEU A 67 -10.91 4.94 -0.01
C LEU A 67 -10.88 5.14 -1.52
N ASP A 68 -10.81 6.38 -1.97
CA ASP A 68 -10.59 6.68 -3.38
C ASP A 68 -9.09 6.64 -3.70
N THR A 69 -8.59 5.47 -4.13
CA THR A 69 -7.17 5.25 -4.41
C THR A 69 -6.62 6.14 -5.52
N ASP A 70 -7.50 6.64 -6.41
CA ASP A 70 -7.15 7.55 -7.49
C ASP A 70 -6.80 8.97 -7.00
N ARG A 71 -7.12 9.27 -5.74
CA ARG A 71 -6.82 10.56 -5.10
C ARG A 71 -5.77 10.48 -3.99
N VAL A 72 -5.23 9.29 -3.73
CA VAL A 72 -4.21 9.09 -2.69
C VAL A 72 -2.82 9.33 -3.29
N THR A 73 -2.29 10.53 -3.10
CA THR A 73 -0.95 10.93 -3.60
C THR A 73 0.18 10.82 -2.58
N ALA A 74 -0.14 10.41 -1.34
CA ALA A 74 0.82 10.36 -0.24
C ALA A 74 0.50 9.18 0.68
N ILE A 75 1.54 8.53 1.18
CA ILE A 75 1.46 7.42 2.12
C ILE A 75 2.49 7.57 3.24
N THR A 76 2.27 6.85 4.35
CA THR A 76 3.25 6.64 5.42
C THR A 76 3.58 5.16 5.49
N ILE A 77 4.86 4.80 5.34
CA ILE A 77 5.34 3.43 5.59
C ILE A 77 5.32 3.17 7.09
N LEU A 78 4.79 2.02 7.51
CA LEU A 78 4.65 1.65 8.91
C LEU A 78 5.67 0.60 9.33
N GLU A 79 5.69 -0.54 8.65
CA GLU A 79 6.49 -1.70 9.07
C GLU A 79 6.72 -2.71 7.95
N VAL A 80 7.66 -3.63 8.19
CA VAL A 80 7.83 -4.88 7.44
C VAL A 80 7.44 -6.01 8.38
N ILE A 81 6.54 -6.90 7.94
CA ILE A 81 5.98 -7.94 8.80
C ILE A 81 5.79 -9.25 8.04
N ASP A 82 5.94 -10.38 8.75
CA ASP A 82 5.55 -11.71 8.29
C ASP A 82 4.04 -11.94 8.52
N TYR A 83 3.35 -12.48 7.52
CA TYR A 83 1.91 -12.76 7.59
C TYR A 83 1.57 -14.21 7.96
N HIS A 84 2.56 -14.99 8.36
CA HIS A 84 2.40 -16.37 8.82
C HIS A 84 2.83 -16.55 10.27
#